data_AF-A0A920M3X7-F1
#
_entry.id   AF-A0A920M3X7-F1
#
_cell.length_a   1.000
_cell.length_b   1.000
_cell.length_c   1.000
_cell.angle_alpha   90.00
_cell.angle_beta   90.00
_cell.angle_gamma   90.00
#
_symmetry.space_group_name_H-M   'P 1'
#
loop_
_entity.id
_entity.type
_entity.pdbx_description
1 polymer ?
#
loop_
_entity_poly.entity_id
_entity_poly.type
_entity_poly.pdbx_seq_one_letter_code
_entity_poly.pdbx_strand_id
1 'polypeptide(L)'
;MYEDVYALSTAFARPLMSKKIVETARKYGAEFVSHGCTGKGNDQVRFDASIMTLSGDGESLKIIAPAREWGMTRDEEKEYANKAGLEIRDVGNNRVYSIDRNLWGLAIEGEDLEDTWEAPPEDAFSWTSSIENAPDKQEIIDIEFEKGIPVALNNKKMSGVKLIDELNIIAGKHGIGRVDHLENRLVGIKSREVYETPAAVILYQAIAALETATLSREQQRIKSSLSTTYSDLVYDGRWFTSLRENIEAFMDDVQKFTSGSVKLRLYKGSSTVIGRKSRFSLYDYDMSTYSTTDSFNHGSAEGFIDIYSLPSRIQAKKQKYNDL
;
A
#
# COMPACT_ATOMS: atom_id res chain seq x y z
N MET A 1 -1.54 3.68 -1.41
CA MET A 1 -0.31 3.36 -2.15
C MET A 1 0.61 4.55 -2.02
N TYR A 2 1.86 4.37 -1.65
CA TYR A 2 2.86 5.44 -1.69
C TYR A 2 3.32 5.66 -3.13
N GLU A 3 3.39 6.92 -3.56
CA GLU A 3 3.69 7.33 -4.94
C GLU A 3 2.89 6.53 -5.99
N ASP A 4 1.63 6.22 -5.69
CA ASP A 4 0.69 5.42 -6.50
C ASP A 4 1.11 3.98 -6.82
N VAL A 5 2.28 3.53 -6.33
CA VAL A 5 2.93 2.28 -6.76
C VAL A 5 3.17 1.31 -5.61
N TYR A 6 3.63 1.80 -4.45
CA TYR A 6 4.06 0.94 -3.35
C TYR A 6 2.96 0.70 -2.31
N ALA A 7 2.70 -0.57 -1.99
CA ALA A 7 1.65 -0.98 -1.05
C ALA A 7 2.01 -0.88 0.44
N LEU A 8 3.14 -0.24 0.79
CA LEU A 8 3.55 0.03 2.18
C LEU A 8 3.77 -1.23 3.04
N SER A 9 4.02 -2.40 2.43
CA SER A 9 4.19 -3.69 3.12
C SER A 9 5.18 -3.62 4.27
N THR A 10 6.37 -3.09 4.00
CA THR A 10 7.42 -2.88 4.98
C THR A 10 6.99 -1.81 5.98
N ALA A 11 6.56 -0.64 5.51
CA ALA A 11 6.21 0.49 6.36
C ALA A 11 5.12 0.20 7.40
N PHE A 12 4.06 -0.56 7.05
CA PHE A 12 2.98 -0.93 7.97
C PHE A 12 3.42 -1.88 9.11
N ALA A 13 4.45 -2.69 8.89
CA ALA A 13 4.89 -3.65 9.91
C ALA A 13 5.61 -2.96 11.09
N ARG A 14 6.37 -1.89 10.82
CA ARG A 14 7.28 -1.27 11.80
C ARG A 14 6.55 -0.68 13.00
N PRO A 15 5.43 0.06 12.85
CA PRO A 15 4.69 0.57 14.01
C PRO A 15 4.19 -0.53 14.95
N LEU A 16 3.70 -1.65 14.40
CA LEU A 16 3.27 -2.78 15.22
C LEU A 16 4.44 -3.41 15.98
N MET A 17 5.58 -3.59 15.31
CA MET A 17 6.80 -4.10 15.95
C MET A 17 7.29 -3.17 17.05
N SER A 18 7.38 -1.86 16.79
CA SER A 18 7.75 -0.84 17.76
C SER A 18 6.82 -0.85 18.97
N LYS A 19 5.51 -0.94 18.76
CA LYS A 19 4.53 -1.09 19.86
C LYS A 19 4.83 -2.32 20.71
N LYS A 20 5.09 -3.47 20.09
CA LYS A 20 5.41 -4.71 20.81
C LYS A 20 6.75 -4.64 21.55
N ILE A 21 7.75 -3.96 20.98
CA ILE A 21 9.04 -3.69 21.64
C ILE A 21 8.81 -2.87 22.91
N VAL A 22 8.07 -1.75 22.84
CA VAL A 22 7.80 -0.89 24.00
C VAL A 22 6.98 -1.61 25.07
N GLU A 23 5.91 -2.33 24.68
CA GLU A 23 5.12 -3.16 25.61
C GLU A 23 5.99 -4.19 26.34
N THR A 24 6.91 -4.83 25.61
CA THR A 24 7.81 -5.86 26.15
C THR A 24 8.87 -5.25 27.06
N ALA A 25 9.49 -4.14 26.65
CA ALA A 25 10.48 -3.43 27.46
C ALA A 25 9.89 -3.01 28.81
N ARG A 26 8.67 -2.45 28.82
CA ARG A 26 7.95 -2.10 30.06
C ARG A 26 7.68 -3.32 30.93
N LYS A 27 7.21 -4.43 30.33
CA LYS A 27 6.92 -5.67 31.04
C LYS A 27 8.15 -6.21 31.80
N TYR A 28 9.34 -6.06 31.24
CA TYR A 28 10.59 -6.57 31.82
C TYR A 28 11.44 -5.50 32.51
N GLY A 29 10.97 -4.24 32.58
CA GLY A 29 11.74 -3.14 33.17
C GLY A 29 13.03 -2.81 32.41
N ALA A 30 13.05 -3.01 31.09
CA ALA A 30 14.22 -2.73 30.27
C ALA A 30 14.38 -1.22 30.04
N GLU A 31 15.60 -0.71 30.24
CA GLU A 31 15.97 0.69 29.92
C GLU A 31 16.38 0.87 28.45
N PHE A 32 16.79 -0.21 27.79
CA PHE A 32 17.35 -0.20 26.44
C PHE A 32 16.58 -1.13 25.52
N VAL A 33 16.47 -0.73 24.26
CA VAL A 33 15.96 -1.56 23.16
C VAL A 33 16.91 -1.46 21.98
N SER A 34 16.91 -2.46 21.10
CA SER A 34 17.81 -2.47 19.95
C SER A 34 17.11 -2.91 18.67
N HIS A 35 17.57 -2.38 17.53
CA HIS A 35 17.17 -2.80 16.19
C HIS A 35 18.38 -2.76 15.24
N GLY A 36 18.32 -3.55 14.17
CA GLY A 36 19.42 -3.70 13.20
C GLY A 36 19.29 -2.83 11.94
N CYS A 37 18.59 -1.70 12.00
CA CYS A 37 18.40 -0.87 10.79
C CYS A 37 19.67 -0.10 10.44
N THR A 38 19.95 0.03 9.14
CA THR A 38 21.08 0.80 8.63
C THR A 38 20.78 2.31 8.63
N GLY A 39 21.83 3.13 8.52
CA GLY A 39 21.72 4.60 8.50
C GLY A 39 21.15 5.22 7.22
N LYS A 40 20.88 4.43 6.16
CA LYS A 40 20.38 4.93 4.87
C LYS A 40 18.93 4.52 4.56
N GLY A 41 18.33 3.65 5.39
CA GLY A 41 16.97 3.16 5.21
C GLY A 41 15.94 4.01 5.97
N ASN A 42 14.68 3.96 5.51
CA ASN A 42 13.56 4.59 6.21
C ASN A 42 13.21 3.89 7.53
N ASP A 43 13.56 2.61 7.67
CA ASP A 43 13.16 1.80 8.82
C ASP A 43 13.75 2.29 10.15
N GLN A 44 14.97 2.85 10.14
CA GLN A 44 15.52 3.47 11.34
C GLN A 44 14.60 4.59 11.85
N VAL A 45 14.02 5.39 10.95
CA VAL A 45 13.14 6.51 11.31
C VAL A 45 11.84 5.94 11.85
N ARG A 46 11.29 4.93 11.17
CA ARG A 46 10.03 4.27 11.58
C ARG A 46 10.14 3.62 12.95
N PHE A 47 11.25 2.95 13.27
CA PHE A 47 11.50 2.38 14.60
C PHE A 47 11.75 3.47 15.64
N ASP A 48 12.74 4.35 15.42
CA ASP A 48 13.14 5.37 16.40
C ASP A 48 11.98 6.29 16.76
N ALA A 49 11.34 6.89 15.74
CA ALA A 49 10.23 7.81 15.96
C ALA A 49 9.05 7.12 16.68
N SER A 50 8.74 5.88 16.33
CA SER A 50 7.66 5.12 16.97
C SER A 50 7.98 4.79 18.43
N ILE A 51 9.18 4.28 18.72
CA ILE A 51 9.61 3.90 20.07
C ILE A 51 9.66 5.13 20.96
N MET A 52 10.24 6.23 20.48
CA MET A 52 10.33 7.50 21.20
C MET A 52 8.92 8.06 21.47
N THR A 53 8.02 8.04 20.48
CA THR A 53 6.64 8.53 20.65
C THR A 53 5.88 7.70 21.68
N LEU A 54 5.94 6.37 21.58
CA LEU A 54 5.25 5.44 22.46
C LEU A 54 5.80 5.42 23.89
N SER A 55 7.03 5.89 24.09
CA SER A 55 7.68 5.98 25.41
C SER A 55 7.63 7.39 26.01
N GLY A 56 6.93 8.34 25.37
CA GLY A 56 6.92 9.75 25.76
C GLY A 56 6.10 10.09 27.02
N ASP A 57 5.37 9.13 27.60
CA ASP A 57 4.63 9.25 28.86
C ASP A 57 5.50 9.03 30.11
N GLY A 58 6.78 8.68 29.94
CA GLY A 58 7.72 8.43 31.03
C GLY A 58 9.18 8.64 30.61
N GLU A 59 10.10 7.90 31.25
CA GLU A 59 11.49 7.88 30.78
C GLU A 59 11.57 7.17 29.42
N SER A 60 12.08 7.89 28.42
CA SER A 60 12.26 7.34 27.07
C SER A 60 13.22 6.15 27.09
N LEU A 61 12.81 5.06 26.44
CA LEU A 61 13.69 3.93 26.17
C LEU A 61 14.91 4.39 25.35
N LYS A 62 16.10 3.97 25.77
CA LYS A 62 17.34 4.24 25.04
C LYS A 62 17.46 3.25 23.88
N ILE A 63 17.61 3.77 22.67
CA ILE A 63 17.70 2.95 21.47
C ILE A 63 19.18 2.71 21.14
N ILE A 64 19.54 1.45 20.90
CA ILE A 64 20.85 1.02 20.42
C ILE A 64 20.66 0.49 19.00
N ALA A 65 21.32 1.09 18.01
CA ALA A 65 21.21 0.69 16.61
C ALA A 65 22.58 0.25 16.04
N PRO A 66 23.03 -1.00 16.30
CA PRO A 66 24.39 -1.46 15.95
C PRO A 66 24.77 -1.26 14.49
N ALA A 67 23.88 -1.63 13.56
CA ALA A 67 24.12 -1.53 12.11
C ALA A 67 24.27 -0.07 11.62
N ARG A 68 23.79 0.91 12.39
CA ARG A 68 23.94 2.34 12.13
C ARG A 68 25.16 2.93 12.85
N GLU A 69 25.45 2.46 14.06
CA GLU A 69 26.41 3.08 14.97
C GLU A 69 27.83 2.49 14.88
N TRP A 70 27.96 1.19 14.60
CA TRP A 70 29.24 0.49 14.72
C TRP A 70 30.02 0.43 13.40
N GLY A 71 29.37 0.73 12.28
CA GLY A 71 30.03 0.87 10.97
C GLY A 71 30.72 -0.40 10.46
N MET A 72 30.32 -1.58 10.96
CA MET A 72 30.88 -2.86 10.50
C MET A 72 30.43 -3.15 9.06
N THR A 73 31.38 -3.57 8.24
CA THR A 73 31.11 -4.21 6.95
C THR A 73 30.62 -5.64 7.17
N ARG A 74 29.98 -6.22 6.16
CA ARG A 74 29.46 -7.60 6.24
C ARG A 74 30.56 -8.64 6.47
N ASP A 75 31.78 -8.38 6.01
CA ASP A 75 32.92 -9.27 6.27
C ASP A 75 33.45 -9.12 7.71
N GLU A 76 33.44 -7.91 8.26
CA GLU A 76 33.74 -7.69 9.68
C GLU A 76 32.67 -8.31 10.59
N GLU A 77 31.39 -8.28 10.21
CA GLU A 77 30.32 -8.99 10.91
C GLU A 77 30.55 -10.51 10.95
N LYS A 78 30.99 -11.10 9.82
CA LYS A 78 31.36 -12.53 9.76
C LYS A 78 32.55 -12.83 10.64
N GLU A 79 33.59 -11.99 10.61
CA GLU A 79 34.77 -12.17 11.47
C GLU A 79 34.40 -12.05 12.96
N TYR A 80 33.56 -11.07 13.31
CA TYR A 80 33.06 -10.88 14.67
C TYR A 80 32.28 -12.11 15.14
N ALA A 81 31.36 -12.63 14.31
CA ALA A 81 30.62 -13.85 14.61
C ALA A 81 31.54 -15.05 14.80
N ASN A 82 32.53 -15.24 13.93
CA ASN A 82 33.53 -16.29 14.05
C ASN A 82 34.34 -16.19 15.35
N LYS A 83 34.79 -14.98 15.72
CA LYS A 83 35.49 -14.71 16.99
C LYS A 83 34.59 -14.97 18.20
N ALA A 84 33.29 -14.74 18.07
CA ALA A 84 32.29 -15.03 19.10
C ALA A 84 31.84 -16.50 19.14
N GLY A 85 32.32 -17.35 18.21
CA GLY A 85 31.93 -18.75 18.11
C GLY A 85 30.50 -18.96 17.61
N LEU A 86 29.94 -18.00 16.87
CA LEU A 86 28.61 -18.08 16.27
C LEU A 86 28.69 -18.73 14.89
N GLU A 87 27.92 -19.79 14.67
CA GLU A 87 27.80 -20.40 13.36
C GLU A 87 26.90 -19.55 12.45
N ILE A 88 27.46 -18.98 11.37
CA ILE A 88 26.70 -18.31 10.33
C ILE A 88 26.35 -19.33 9.25
N ARG A 89 25.09 -19.31 8.80
CA ARG A 89 24.66 -20.08 7.63
C ARG A 89 25.40 -19.59 6.39
N ASP A 90 26.16 -20.48 5.75
CA ASP A 90 26.78 -20.19 4.46
C ASP A 90 25.72 -19.96 3.39
N VAL A 91 25.85 -18.85 2.66
CA VAL A 91 24.98 -18.47 1.55
C VAL A 91 25.54 -18.90 0.18
N GLY A 92 26.74 -19.50 0.16
CA GLY A 92 27.39 -19.96 -1.07
C GLY A 92 27.71 -18.82 -2.04
N ASN A 93 27.92 -19.16 -3.31
CA ASN A 93 28.23 -18.21 -4.40
C ASN A 93 27.00 -17.76 -5.20
N ASN A 94 25.79 -18.07 -4.75
CA ASN A 94 24.57 -17.64 -5.44
C ASN A 94 24.29 -16.15 -5.15
N ARG A 95 23.52 -15.49 -6.01
CA ARG A 95 23.02 -14.13 -5.75
C ARG A 95 22.29 -14.10 -4.40
N VAL A 96 22.59 -13.10 -3.57
CA VAL A 96 21.98 -12.95 -2.25
C VAL A 96 21.17 -11.65 -2.21
N TYR A 97 19.86 -11.78 -2.36
CA TYR A 97 18.95 -10.64 -2.18
C TYR A 97 18.74 -10.34 -0.69
N SER A 98 18.61 -9.06 -0.37
CA SER A 98 18.04 -8.59 0.88
C SER A 98 16.52 -8.66 0.78
N ILE A 99 15.89 -9.50 1.60
CA ILE A 99 14.45 -9.76 1.52
C ILE A 99 13.78 -9.39 2.85
N ASP A 100 12.80 -8.50 2.80
CA ASP A 100 11.86 -8.26 3.89
C ASP A 100 10.46 -8.78 3.52
N ARG A 101 9.95 -9.71 4.31
CA ARG A 101 8.69 -10.42 4.02
C ARG A 101 7.77 -10.38 5.22
N ASN A 102 6.51 -10.02 4.97
CA ASN A 102 5.42 -10.19 5.93
C ASN A 102 4.14 -10.65 5.22
N LEU A 103 2.98 -10.62 5.90
CA LEU A 103 1.69 -11.03 5.34
C LEU A 103 1.26 -10.20 4.11
N TRP A 104 1.57 -8.91 4.12
CA TRP A 104 1.06 -7.93 3.15
C TRP A 104 1.89 -7.85 1.87
N GLY A 105 3.17 -8.19 1.95
CA GLY A 105 4.04 -8.24 0.79
C GLY A 105 5.48 -8.58 1.13
N LEU A 106 6.29 -8.56 0.07
CA LEU A 106 7.70 -8.89 0.07
C LEU A 106 8.46 -7.78 -0.66
N ALA A 107 9.53 -7.26 -0.03
CA ALA A 107 10.46 -6.28 -0.59
C ALA A 107 11.80 -6.96 -0.87
N ILE A 108 12.42 -6.62 -2.00
CA ILE A 108 13.63 -7.24 -2.54
C ILE A 108 14.59 -6.13 -2.95
N GLU A 109 15.76 -6.11 -2.32
CA GLU A 109 16.82 -5.16 -2.63
C GLU A 109 18.19 -5.87 -2.79
N GLY A 110 19.14 -5.16 -3.41
CA GLY A 110 20.55 -5.55 -3.51
C GLY A 110 20.96 -6.20 -4.84
N GLU A 111 22.28 -6.31 -5.02
CA GLU A 111 22.93 -6.86 -6.21
C GLU A 111 22.49 -6.15 -7.51
N ASP A 112 22.14 -6.92 -8.54
CA ASP A 112 21.75 -6.43 -9.87
C ASP A 112 20.52 -5.50 -9.84
N LEU A 113 19.73 -5.49 -8.75
CA LEU A 113 18.55 -4.63 -8.63
C LEU A 113 18.91 -3.14 -8.41
N GLU A 114 20.15 -2.84 -8.00
CA GLU A 114 20.60 -1.46 -7.82
C GLU A 114 20.78 -0.71 -9.15
N ASP A 115 21.04 -1.43 -10.25
CA ASP A 115 21.13 -0.82 -11.58
C ASP A 115 19.75 -0.65 -12.21
N THR A 116 19.28 0.59 -12.28
CA THR A 116 17.98 0.97 -12.85
C THR A 116 17.75 0.58 -14.31
N TRP A 117 18.81 0.19 -15.04
CA TRP A 117 18.70 -0.27 -16.43
C TRP A 117 18.52 -1.78 -16.55
N GLU A 118 18.95 -2.55 -15.55
CA GLU A 118 18.84 -4.00 -15.55
C GLU A 118 17.45 -4.45 -15.09
N ALA A 119 16.83 -5.36 -15.84
CA ALA A 119 15.54 -5.93 -15.46
C ALA A 119 15.71 -6.84 -14.22
N PRO A 120 14.74 -6.85 -13.27
CA PRO A 120 14.80 -7.77 -12.14
C PRO A 120 14.85 -9.22 -12.64
N PRO A 121 15.86 -10.01 -12.26
CA PRO A 121 16.00 -11.37 -12.75
C PRO A 121 14.94 -12.27 -12.09
N GLU A 122 14.56 -13.37 -12.76
CA GLU A 122 13.43 -14.20 -12.32
C GLU A 122 13.66 -14.86 -10.96
N ASP A 123 14.91 -15.11 -10.59
CA ASP A 123 15.31 -15.67 -9.28
C ASP A 123 15.14 -14.69 -8.11
N ALA A 124 14.84 -13.41 -8.38
CA ALA A 124 14.45 -12.44 -7.35
C ALA A 124 13.02 -12.69 -6.84
N PHE A 125 12.12 -13.23 -7.66
CA PHE A 125 10.71 -13.40 -7.33
C PHE A 125 10.41 -14.76 -6.69
N SER A 126 9.59 -14.76 -5.64
CA SER A 126 9.29 -15.96 -4.85
C SER A 126 7.80 -16.20 -4.59
N TRP A 127 6.96 -15.16 -4.75
CA TRP A 127 5.52 -15.24 -4.52
C TRP A 127 4.70 -15.25 -5.81
N THR A 128 5.24 -14.66 -6.87
CA THR A 128 4.54 -14.42 -8.13
C THR A 128 5.20 -15.20 -9.26
N SER A 129 4.39 -15.79 -10.14
CA SER A 129 4.88 -16.44 -11.36
C SER A 129 5.26 -15.41 -12.43
N SER A 130 6.24 -15.73 -13.27
CA SER A 130 6.50 -14.94 -14.49
C SER A 130 5.28 -14.97 -15.42
N ILE A 131 5.20 -14.02 -16.35
CA ILE A 131 4.09 -13.95 -17.33
C ILE A 131 4.05 -15.20 -18.22
N GLU A 132 5.23 -15.72 -18.57
CA GLU A 132 5.41 -16.92 -19.39
C GLU A 132 4.90 -18.16 -18.64
N ASN A 133 5.17 -18.25 -17.34
CA ASN A 133 4.80 -19.39 -16.50
C ASN A 133 3.40 -19.26 -15.87
N ALA A 134 2.79 -18.08 -15.90
CA ALA A 134 1.43 -17.86 -15.44
C ALA A 134 0.40 -18.63 -16.30
N PRO A 135 -0.72 -19.11 -15.71
CA PRO A 135 -1.71 -19.92 -16.43
C PRO A 135 -2.27 -19.25 -17.70
N ASP A 136 -2.44 -20.04 -18.77
CA ASP A 136 -3.14 -19.62 -19.99
C ASP A 136 -4.68 -19.56 -19.85
N LYS A 137 -5.21 -19.98 -18.70
CA LYS A 137 -6.64 -19.92 -18.39
C LYS A 137 -6.93 -18.76 -17.45
N GLN A 138 -7.85 -17.90 -17.85
CA GLN A 138 -8.39 -16.83 -17.01
C GLN A 138 -9.06 -17.39 -15.75
N GLU A 139 -8.86 -16.70 -14.63
CA GLU A 139 -9.52 -17.02 -13.36
C GLU A 139 -10.42 -15.85 -12.95
N ILE A 140 -11.65 -16.15 -12.53
CA ILE A 140 -12.59 -15.13 -12.06
C ILE A 140 -12.73 -15.29 -10.55
N ILE A 141 -12.48 -14.21 -9.83
CA ILE A 141 -12.68 -14.13 -8.39
C ILE A 141 -13.76 -13.10 -8.05
N ASP A 142 -14.40 -13.28 -6.90
CA ASP A 142 -15.35 -12.32 -6.30
C ASP A 142 -14.91 -11.99 -4.88
N ILE A 143 -14.85 -10.70 -4.53
CA ILE A 143 -14.49 -10.22 -3.20
C ILE A 143 -15.68 -9.46 -2.63
N GLU A 144 -16.15 -9.88 -1.46
CA GLU A 144 -17.22 -9.22 -0.72
C GLU A 144 -16.62 -8.28 0.34
N PHE A 145 -17.16 -7.06 0.41
CA PHE A 145 -16.78 -6.04 1.38
C PHE A 145 -17.96 -5.69 2.28
N GLU A 146 -17.65 -5.44 3.54
CA GLU A 146 -18.55 -4.81 4.51
C GLU A 146 -17.87 -3.58 5.08
N LYS A 147 -18.49 -2.41 4.89
CA LYS A 147 -17.95 -1.10 5.32
C LYS A 147 -16.48 -0.87 4.91
N GLY A 148 -16.15 -1.22 3.67
CA GLY A 148 -14.80 -1.11 3.12
C GLY A 148 -13.83 -2.22 3.51
N ILE A 149 -14.21 -3.14 4.39
CA ILE A 149 -13.36 -4.26 4.84
C ILE A 149 -13.70 -5.53 4.05
N PRO A 150 -12.72 -6.24 3.46
CA PRO A 150 -12.98 -7.50 2.77
C PRO A 150 -13.34 -8.60 3.77
N VAL A 151 -14.48 -9.28 3.54
CA VAL A 151 -15.05 -10.29 4.46
C VAL A 151 -15.22 -11.67 3.83
N ALA A 152 -15.20 -11.77 2.49
CA ALA A 152 -15.32 -13.04 1.79
C ALA A 152 -14.57 -13.04 0.45
N LEU A 153 -14.13 -14.22 0.04
CA LEU A 153 -13.53 -14.50 -1.26
C LEU A 153 -14.29 -15.66 -1.91
N ASN A 154 -14.74 -15.51 -3.15
CA ASN A 154 -15.50 -16.51 -3.91
C ASN A 154 -16.73 -17.03 -3.15
N ASN A 155 -17.50 -16.13 -2.52
CA ASN A 155 -18.65 -16.41 -1.66
C ASN A 155 -18.34 -17.22 -0.39
N LYS A 156 -17.06 -17.35 0.01
CA LYS A 156 -16.66 -18.00 1.27
C LYS A 156 -16.21 -16.94 2.27
N LYS A 157 -16.94 -16.81 3.38
CA LYS A 157 -16.54 -15.95 4.50
C LYS A 157 -15.27 -16.47 5.15
N MET A 158 -14.34 -15.57 5.46
CA MET A 158 -13.06 -15.91 6.07
C MET A 158 -12.50 -14.71 6.84
N SER A 159 -11.52 -14.96 7.71
CA SER A 159 -10.82 -13.87 8.40
C SER A 159 -9.91 -13.11 7.44
N GLY A 160 -9.61 -11.84 7.76
CA GLY A 160 -8.75 -10.99 6.92
C GLY A 160 -7.39 -11.62 6.62
N VAL A 161 -6.74 -12.26 7.60
CA VAL A 161 -5.45 -12.94 7.40
C VAL A 161 -5.57 -14.06 6.37
N LYS A 162 -6.56 -14.95 6.50
CA LYS A 162 -6.79 -16.04 5.55
C LYS A 162 -7.13 -15.52 4.15
N LEU A 163 -7.90 -14.45 4.09
CA LEU A 163 -8.25 -13.79 2.82
C LEU A 163 -7.03 -13.26 2.10
N ILE A 164 -6.12 -12.59 2.83
CA ILE A 164 -4.86 -12.07 2.28
C ILE A 164 -3.96 -13.23 1.82
N ASP A 165 -3.81 -14.28 2.63
CA ASP A 165 -3.03 -15.46 2.27
C ASP A 165 -3.56 -16.15 0.99
N GLU A 166 -4.88 -16.39 0.92
CA GLU A 166 -5.50 -17.00 -0.26
C GLU A 166 -5.37 -16.11 -1.50
N LEU A 167 -5.55 -14.78 -1.36
CA LEU A 167 -5.36 -13.84 -2.46
C LEU A 167 -3.89 -13.77 -2.92
N ASN A 168 -2.93 -13.81 -2.01
CA ASN A 168 -1.51 -13.84 -2.36
C ASN A 168 -1.20 -15.05 -3.26
N ILE A 169 -1.74 -16.23 -2.92
CA ILE A 169 -1.56 -17.45 -3.71
C ILE A 169 -2.26 -17.33 -5.08
N ILE A 170 -3.54 -16.95 -5.09
CA ILE A 170 -4.33 -16.90 -6.33
C ILE A 170 -3.77 -15.84 -7.29
N ALA A 171 -3.54 -14.61 -6.82
CA ALA A 171 -3.03 -13.54 -7.66
C ALA A 171 -1.55 -13.76 -8.03
N GLY A 172 -0.74 -14.27 -7.10
CA GLY A 172 0.66 -14.60 -7.35
C GLY A 172 0.83 -15.66 -8.43
N LYS A 173 -0.01 -16.69 -8.46
CA LYS A 173 -0.06 -17.69 -9.55
C LYS A 173 -0.26 -17.06 -10.93
N HIS A 174 -0.99 -15.95 -11.01
CA HIS A 174 -1.21 -15.21 -12.25
C HIS A 174 -0.15 -14.13 -12.49
N GLY A 175 0.92 -14.04 -11.70
CA GLY A 175 1.99 -13.05 -11.86
C GLY A 175 1.61 -11.62 -11.48
N ILE A 176 0.52 -11.44 -10.72
CA ILE A 176 0.03 -10.12 -10.32
C ILE A 176 0.77 -9.63 -9.08
N GLY A 177 1.09 -8.34 -9.05
CA GLY A 177 1.66 -7.67 -7.88
C GLY A 177 3.19 -7.59 -7.86
N ARG A 178 3.88 -7.93 -8.95
CA ARG A 178 5.27 -7.52 -9.17
C ARG A 178 5.32 -6.02 -9.40
N VAL A 179 6.15 -5.33 -8.63
CA VAL A 179 6.33 -3.87 -8.69
C VAL A 179 7.83 -3.58 -8.73
N ASP A 180 8.26 -2.76 -9.69
CA ASP A 180 9.61 -2.23 -9.78
C ASP A 180 9.51 -0.70 -9.67
N HIS A 181 10.09 -0.13 -8.61
CA HIS A 181 9.81 1.24 -8.21
C HIS A 181 11.09 2.00 -7.83
N LEU A 182 11.29 3.17 -8.45
CA LEU A 182 12.30 4.13 -8.04
C LEU A 182 11.66 5.15 -7.08
N GLU A 183 11.77 4.89 -5.78
CA GLU A 183 11.05 5.63 -4.74
C GLU A 183 11.84 6.80 -4.15
N ASN A 184 11.12 7.73 -3.52
CA ASN A 184 11.71 8.86 -2.78
C ASN A 184 11.83 8.55 -1.29
N ARG A 185 13.03 8.19 -0.82
CA ARG A 185 13.24 7.96 0.62
C ARG A 185 13.12 9.27 1.40
N LEU A 186 12.59 9.18 2.62
CA LEU A 186 12.46 10.32 3.54
C LEU A 186 13.81 10.99 3.82
N VAL A 187 14.89 10.21 3.82
CA VAL A 187 16.26 10.70 4.04
C VAL A 187 16.83 11.51 2.86
N GLY A 188 16.05 11.75 1.80
CA GLY A 188 16.38 12.67 0.72
C GLY A 188 17.08 12.05 -0.49
N ILE A 189 17.09 10.72 -0.60
CA ILE A 189 17.68 9.99 -1.73
C ILE A 189 16.61 9.19 -2.48
N LYS A 190 16.89 8.86 -3.74
CA LYS A 190 16.12 7.85 -4.45
C LYS A 190 16.71 6.47 -4.22
N SER A 191 15.86 5.45 -4.17
CA SER A 191 16.27 4.04 -4.18
C SER A 191 15.39 3.26 -5.13
N ARG A 192 15.95 2.27 -5.82
CA ARG A 192 15.17 1.30 -6.58
C ARG A 192 14.83 0.12 -5.67
N GLU A 193 13.56 -0.25 -5.65
CA GLU A 193 13.03 -1.34 -4.86
C GLU A 193 12.12 -2.22 -5.71
N VAL A 194 12.24 -3.53 -5.53
CA VAL A 194 11.34 -4.49 -6.16
C VAL A 194 10.43 -5.11 -5.10
N TYR A 195 9.13 -5.18 -5.39
CA TYR A 195 8.13 -5.71 -4.47
C TYR A 195 7.27 -6.81 -5.09
N GLU A 196 6.81 -7.74 -4.25
CA GLU A 196 5.71 -8.67 -4.53
C GLU A 196 4.56 -8.37 -3.55
N THR A 197 3.44 -7.83 -4.05
CA THR A 197 2.27 -7.43 -3.25
C THR A 197 0.93 -7.91 -3.86
N PRO A 198 0.78 -9.22 -4.18
CA PRO A 198 -0.35 -9.74 -4.95
C PRO A 198 -1.72 -9.41 -4.34
N ALA A 199 -1.94 -9.72 -3.05
CA ALA A 199 -3.22 -9.42 -2.41
C ALA A 199 -3.49 -7.92 -2.29
N ALA A 200 -2.46 -7.11 -1.99
CA ALA A 200 -2.62 -5.67 -1.83
C ALA A 200 -3.09 -5.00 -3.12
N VAL A 201 -2.50 -5.35 -4.27
CA VAL A 201 -2.90 -4.83 -5.58
C VAL A 201 -4.33 -5.21 -5.92
N ILE A 202 -4.72 -6.47 -5.71
CA ILE A 202 -6.09 -6.93 -5.94
C ILE A 202 -7.09 -6.21 -5.04
N LEU A 203 -6.80 -6.12 -3.75
CA LEU A 203 -7.68 -5.48 -2.78
C LEU A 203 -7.83 -3.98 -3.07
N TYR A 204 -6.73 -3.30 -3.40
CA TYR A 204 -6.74 -1.88 -3.79
C TYR A 204 -7.61 -1.64 -5.03
N GLN A 205 -7.45 -2.45 -6.07
CA GLN A 205 -8.26 -2.35 -7.29
C GLN A 205 -9.75 -2.65 -7.01
N ALA A 206 -10.02 -3.66 -6.18
CA ALA A 206 -11.39 -4.07 -5.85
C ALA A 206 -12.12 -3.01 -5.03
N ILE A 207 -11.51 -2.48 -3.97
CA ILE A 207 -12.14 -1.47 -3.13
C ILE A 207 -12.36 -0.17 -3.90
N ALA A 208 -11.39 0.28 -4.70
CA ALA A 208 -11.52 1.46 -5.54
C ALA A 208 -12.70 1.33 -6.51
N ALA A 209 -12.90 0.14 -7.09
CA ALA A 209 -14.04 -0.13 -7.96
C ALA A 209 -15.38 -0.11 -7.21
N LEU A 210 -15.46 -0.67 -6.00
CA LEU A 210 -16.69 -0.62 -5.21
C LEU A 210 -17.04 0.81 -4.78
N GLU A 211 -16.04 1.62 -4.45
CA GLU A 211 -16.19 3.03 -4.10
C GLU A 211 -16.78 3.86 -5.24
N THR A 212 -16.42 3.56 -6.49
CA THR A 212 -17.05 4.23 -7.65
C THR A 212 -18.57 4.08 -7.68
N ALA A 213 -19.09 3.00 -7.11
CA ALA A 213 -20.51 2.72 -7.05
C ALA A 213 -21.18 3.22 -5.77
N THR A 214 -20.44 3.52 -4.70
CA THR A 214 -20.98 3.74 -3.35
C THR A 214 -20.65 5.10 -2.74
N LEU A 215 -19.66 5.80 -3.28
CA LEU A 215 -19.26 7.15 -2.85
C LEU A 215 -19.71 8.19 -3.87
N SER A 216 -20.18 9.34 -3.39
CA SER A 216 -20.44 10.49 -4.25
C SER A 216 -19.15 11.03 -4.88
N ARG A 217 -19.28 11.80 -5.96
CA ARG A 217 -18.14 12.39 -6.68
C ARG A 217 -17.19 13.17 -5.78
N GLU A 218 -17.73 14.00 -4.88
CA GLU A 218 -16.89 14.83 -4.00
C GLU A 218 -16.26 14.02 -2.85
N GLN A 219 -16.97 13.00 -2.32
CA GLN A 219 -16.37 12.07 -1.35
C GLN A 219 -15.15 11.35 -1.94
N GLN A 220 -15.25 10.84 -3.18
CA GLN A 220 -14.13 10.18 -3.85
C GLN A 220 -12.91 11.09 -3.99
N ARG A 221 -13.12 12.36 -4.38
CA ARG A 221 -12.03 13.34 -4.56
C ARG A 221 -11.32 13.66 -3.25
N ILE A 222 -12.09 13.97 -2.19
CA ILE A 222 -11.50 14.29 -0.88
C ILE A 222 -10.81 13.08 -0.29
N LYS A 223 -11.45 11.90 -0.35
CA LYS A 223 -10.85 10.64 0.11
C LYS A 223 -9.54 10.35 -0.62
N SER A 224 -9.47 10.56 -1.94
CA SER A 224 -8.23 10.35 -2.71
C SER A 224 -7.09 11.24 -2.19
N SER A 225 -7.33 12.53 -2.01
CA SER A 225 -6.32 13.46 -1.46
C SER A 225 -5.87 13.06 -0.06
N LEU A 226 -6.79 12.66 0.81
CA LEU A 226 -6.45 12.22 2.17
C LEU A 226 -5.73 10.87 2.18
N SER A 227 -6.01 9.99 1.21
CA SER A 227 -5.32 8.71 1.05
C SER A 227 -3.85 8.92 0.71
N THR A 228 -3.51 9.91 -0.11
CA THR A 228 -2.12 10.29 -0.40
C THR A 228 -1.42 10.79 0.86
N THR A 229 -2.03 11.71 1.59
CA THR A 229 -1.46 12.19 2.86
C THR A 229 -1.30 11.05 3.88
N TYR A 230 -2.27 10.13 3.96
CA TYR A 230 -2.16 8.96 4.82
C TYR A 230 -0.97 8.07 4.42
N SER A 231 -0.78 7.80 3.13
CA SER A 231 0.37 7.01 2.68
C SER A 231 1.71 7.67 3.00
N ASP A 232 1.81 8.99 2.88
CA ASP A 232 3.04 9.72 3.21
C ASP A 232 3.34 9.63 4.71
N LEU A 233 2.34 9.84 5.57
CA LEU A 233 2.48 9.69 7.02
C LEU A 233 2.95 8.29 7.43
N VAL A 234 2.44 7.23 6.78
CA VAL A 234 2.87 5.86 7.05
C VAL A 234 4.30 5.64 6.57
N TYR A 235 4.61 6.05 5.34
CA TYR A 235 5.95 5.90 4.76
C TYR A 235 7.02 6.60 5.60
N ASP A 236 6.72 7.81 6.07
CA ASP A 236 7.59 8.69 6.87
C ASP A 236 7.74 8.27 8.34
N GLY A 237 7.11 7.17 8.77
CA GLY A 237 7.19 6.70 10.16
C GLY A 237 6.35 7.51 11.16
N ARG A 238 5.34 8.24 10.67
CA ARG A 238 4.45 9.11 11.46
C ARG A 238 3.14 8.40 11.86
N TRP A 239 3.20 7.09 12.06
CA TRP A 239 2.03 6.26 12.40
C TRP A 239 1.31 6.73 13.67
N PHE A 240 2.07 7.03 14.73
CA PHE A 240 1.54 7.41 16.04
C PHE A 240 1.19 8.91 16.15
N THR A 241 0.83 9.55 15.03
CA THR A 241 0.40 10.95 15.03
C THR A 241 -1.12 11.06 15.01
N SER A 242 -1.67 12.06 15.71
CA SER A 242 -3.11 12.33 15.72
C SER A 242 -3.66 12.69 14.34
N LEU A 243 -2.85 13.27 13.45
CA LEU A 243 -3.28 13.55 12.08
C LEU A 243 -3.63 12.25 11.32
N ARG A 244 -2.78 11.22 11.42
CA ARG A 244 -3.03 9.90 10.81
C ARG A 244 -4.32 9.28 11.38
N GLU A 245 -4.55 9.44 12.68
CA GLU A 245 -5.76 9.03 13.41
C GLU A 245 -7.03 9.76 12.95
N ASN A 246 -6.94 11.08 12.75
CA ASN A 246 -8.05 11.89 12.25
C ASN A 246 -8.42 11.51 10.82
N ILE A 247 -7.42 11.22 9.97
CA ILE A 247 -7.65 10.74 8.61
C ILE A 247 -8.29 9.35 8.64
N GLU A 248 -7.81 8.44 9.49
CA GLU A 248 -8.40 7.12 9.67
C GLU A 248 -9.88 7.20 10.08
N ALA A 249 -10.22 8.06 11.04
CA ALA A 249 -11.61 8.28 11.44
C ALA A 249 -12.50 8.80 10.29
N PHE A 250 -11.96 9.67 9.42
CA PHE A 250 -12.64 10.07 8.20
C PHE A 250 -12.83 8.88 7.24
N MET A 251 -11.79 8.03 7.07
CA MET A 251 -11.87 6.85 6.22
C MET A 251 -12.92 5.86 6.74
N ASP A 252 -13.02 5.65 8.06
CA ASP A 252 -14.03 4.77 8.64
C ASP A 252 -15.46 5.28 8.38
N ASP A 253 -15.72 6.59 8.53
CA ASP A 253 -17.06 7.14 8.27
C ASP A 253 -17.40 7.15 6.78
N VAL A 254 -16.45 7.53 5.90
CA VAL A 254 -16.72 7.56 4.46
C VAL A 254 -17.02 6.17 3.90
N GLN A 255 -16.48 5.10 4.51
CA GLN A 255 -16.68 3.72 4.09
C GLN A 255 -17.97 3.07 4.60
N LYS A 256 -18.78 3.74 5.43
CA LYS A 256 -19.95 3.12 6.10
C LYS A 256 -20.98 2.49 5.16
N PHE A 257 -21.06 2.95 3.90
CA PHE A 257 -21.94 2.39 2.86
C PHE A 257 -21.20 1.61 1.78
N THR A 258 -19.88 1.48 1.88
CA THR A 258 -19.05 0.71 0.94
C THR A 258 -19.17 -0.78 1.26
N SER A 259 -20.35 -1.36 1.02
CA SER A 259 -20.62 -2.78 1.20
C SER A 259 -21.18 -3.37 -0.08
N GLY A 260 -20.66 -4.50 -0.53
CA GLY A 260 -21.00 -5.09 -1.83
C GLY A 260 -19.98 -6.11 -2.30
N SER A 261 -20.09 -6.54 -3.55
CA SER A 261 -19.17 -7.52 -4.14
C SER A 261 -18.54 -6.96 -5.41
N VAL A 262 -17.27 -7.29 -5.64
CA VAL A 262 -16.51 -6.92 -6.84
C VAL A 262 -15.96 -8.18 -7.48
N LYS A 263 -16.20 -8.33 -8.78
CA LYS A 263 -15.67 -9.43 -9.58
C LYS A 263 -14.44 -8.98 -10.35
N LEU A 264 -13.36 -9.74 -10.25
CA LEU A 264 -12.14 -9.51 -11.00
C LEU A 264 -11.82 -10.72 -11.87
N ARG A 265 -11.30 -10.45 -13.07
CA ARG A 265 -10.67 -11.44 -13.95
C ARG A 265 -9.16 -11.31 -13.80
N LEU A 266 -8.50 -12.42 -13.48
CA LEU A 266 -7.06 -12.53 -13.36
C LEU A 266 -6.52 -13.29 -14.58
N TYR A 267 -5.49 -12.74 -15.20
CA TYR A 267 -4.84 -13.34 -16.36
C TYR A 267 -3.46 -12.72 -16.60
N LYS A 268 -2.41 -13.54 -16.52
CA LYS A 268 -1.04 -13.21 -16.96
C LYS A 268 -0.58 -11.77 -16.65
N GLY A 269 -0.32 -11.51 -15.38
CA GLY A 269 0.12 -10.22 -14.84
C GLY A 269 -1.00 -9.18 -14.70
N SER A 270 -2.20 -9.44 -15.23
CA SER A 270 -3.31 -8.49 -15.25
C SER A 270 -4.45 -8.92 -14.33
N SER A 271 -4.98 -7.94 -13.60
CA SER A 271 -6.28 -8.00 -12.94
C SER A 271 -7.22 -6.95 -13.53
N THR A 272 -8.41 -7.37 -13.95
CA THR A 272 -9.42 -6.48 -14.55
C THR A 272 -10.73 -6.60 -13.78
N VAL A 273 -11.31 -5.46 -13.38
CA VAL A 273 -12.64 -5.47 -12.75
C VAL A 273 -13.70 -5.69 -13.81
N ILE A 274 -14.50 -6.74 -13.66
CA ILE A 274 -15.51 -7.18 -14.63
C ILE A 274 -16.95 -7.02 -14.13
N GLY A 275 -17.12 -6.67 -12.85
CA GLY A 275 -18.44 -6.42 -12.28
C GLY A 275 -18.34 -5.89 -10.87
N ARG A 276 -19.37 -5.16 -10.45
CA ARG A 276 -19.55 -4.69 -9.09
C ARG A 276 -21.04 -4.61 -8.78
N LYS A 277 -21.42 -4.89 -7.54
CA LYS A 277 -22.80 -4.76 -7.07
C LYS A 277 -22.81 -4.30 -5.63
N SER A 278 -23.75 -3.42 -5.30
CA SER A 278 -23.98 -2.96 -3.94
C SER A 278 -25.46 -2.63 -3.76
N ARG A 279 -26.01 -2.94 -2.58
CA ARG A 279 -27.35 -2.45 -2.19
C ARG A 279 -27.36 -0.95 -1.88
N PHE A 280 -26.19 -0.35 -1.72
CA PHE A 280 -25.99 1.08 -1.47
C PHE A 280 -25.45 1.79 -2.72
N SER A 281 -25.67 1.22 -3.90
CA SER A 281 -25.16 1.82 -5.12
C SER A 281 -25.84 3.16 -5.37
N LEU A 282 -25.03 4.18 -5.69
CA LEU A 282 -25.47 5.48 -6.19
C LEU A 282 -25.67 5.48 -7.72
N TYR A 283 -25.37 4.36 -8.39
CA TYR A 283 -25.74 4.19 -9.79
C TYR A 283 -27.24 3.91 -9.89
N ASP A 284 -27.94 4.84 -10.53
CA ASP A 284 -29.34 4.72 -10.86
C ASP A 284 -29.45 4.47 -12.37
N TYR A 285 -29.98 3.30 -12.74
CA TYR A 285 -30.10 2.87 -14.13
C TYR A 285 -31.06 3.77 -14.91
N ASP A 286 -32.22 4.10 -14.34
CA ASP A 286 -33.25 4.89 -15.01
C ASP A 286 -32.79 6.35 -15.20
N MET A 287 -31.95 6.86 -14.29
CA MET A 287 -31.31 8.18 -14.45
C MET A 287 -30.15 8.21 -15.47
N SER A 288 -29.63 7.05 -15.89
CA SER A 288 -28.43 6.95 -16.75
C SER A 288 -28.70 6.38 -18.13
N THR A 289 -29.81 5.68 -18.31
CA THR A 289 -30.15 4.98 -19.56
C THR A 289 -30.64 5.94 -20.63
N TYR A 290 -30.44 5.59 -21.90
CA TYR A 290 -31.07 6.25 -23.05
C TYR A 290 -32.31 5.48 -23.55
N SER A 291 -32.76 4.50 -22.77
CA SER A 291 -33.87 3.63 -23.12
C SER A 291 -35.21 4.24 -22.72
N THR A 292 -36.31 3.52 -22.92
CA THR A 292 -37.67 4.01 -22.63
C THR A 292 -37.96 4.29 -21.16
N THR A 293 -37.10 3.84 -20.25
CA THR A 293 -37.21 4.10 -18.79
C THR A 293 -36.40 5.31 -18.33
N ASP A 294 -35.79 6.07 -19.26
CA ASP A 294 -35.05 7.28 -18.93
C ASP A 294 -35.89 8.26 -18.09
N SER A 295 -35.42 8.53 -16.88
CA SER A 295 -36.04 9.43 -15.92
C SER A 295 -35.28 10.75 -15.73
N PHE A 296 -34.21 10.99 -16.49
CA PHE A 296 -33.41 12.21 -16.38
C PHE A 296 -34.15 13.42 -16.99
N ASN A 297 -34.26 14.50 -16.23
CA ASN A 297 -34.86 15.74 -16.74
C ASN A 297 -33.87 16.53 -17.61
N HIS A 298 -33.84 16.21 -18.90
CA HIS A 298 -33.00 16.87 -19.90
C HIS A 298 -33.16 18.39 -19.97
N GLY A 299 -34.36 18.92 -19.71
CA GLY A 299 -34.64 20.36 -19.74
C GLY A 299 -33.86 21.18 -18.71
N SER A 300 -33.35 20.54 -17.64
CA SER A 300 -32.54 21.22 -16.62
C SER A 300 -31.09 21.47 -17.06
N ALA A 301 -30.62 20.80 -18.10
CA ALA A 301 -29.20 20.83 -18.49
C ALA A 301 -28.75 22.21 -18.99
N GLU A 302 -29.57 22.89 -19.79
CA GLU A 302 -29.21 24.18 -20.40
C GLU A 302 -28.95 25.25 -19.33
N GLY A 303 -29.88 25.43 -18.40
CA GLY A 303 -29.72 26.39 -17.30
C GLY A 303 -28.54 26.04 -16.38
N PHE A 304 -28.32 24.75 -16.11
CA PHE A 304 -27.14 24.30 -15.36
C PHE A 304 -25.84 24.67 -16.07
N ILE A 305 -25.72 24.40 -17.37
CA ILE A 305 -24.51 24.67 -18.17
C ILE A 305 -24.24 26.18 -18.25
N ASP A 306 -25.27 27.00 -18.43
CA ASP A 306 -25.13 28.45 -18.47
C ASP A 306 -24.53 28.99 -17.17
N ILE A 307 -25.08 28.59 -16.02
CA ILE A 307 -24.58 29.02 -14.70
C ILE A 307 -23.19 28.42 -14.41
N TYR A 308 -23.00 27.12 -14.64
CA TYR A 308 -21.74 26.42 -14.36
C TYR A 308 -20.56 27.00 -15.16
N SER A 309 -20.79 27.36 -16.43
CA SER A 309 -19.75 27.93 -17.30
C SER A 309 -19.52 29.43 -17.10
N LEU A 310 -20.40 30.13 -16.37
CA LEU A 310 -20.36 31.59 -16.23
C LEU A 310 -19.01 32.12 -15.71
N PRO A 311 -18.38 31.57 -14.66
CA PRO A 311 -17.09 32.07 -14.18
C PRO A 311 -15.99 32.00 -15.25
N SER A 312 -15.88 30.87 -15.95
CA SER A 312 -14.88 30.69 -17.02
C SER A 312 -15.14 31.63 -18.21
N ARG A 313 -16.40 31.85 -18.58
CA ARG A 313 -16.77 32.83 -19.62
C ARG A 313 -16.36 34.25 -19.23
N ILE A 314 -16.55 34.64 -17.96
CA ILE A 314 -16.13 35.95 -17.45
C ILE A 314 -14.61 36.09 -17.51
N GLN A 315 -13.87 35.07 -17.06
CA GLN A 315 -12.40 35.07 -17.10
C GLN A 315 -11.90 35.25 -18.54
N ALA A 316 -12.40 34.44 -19.48
CA ALA A 316 -12.03 34.54 -20.89
C ALA A 316 -12.37 35.91 -21.52
N LYS A 317 -13.45 36.56 -21.05
CA LYS A 317 -13.83 37.90 -21.52
C LYS A 317 -12.90 39.00 -20.99
N LYS A 318 -12.37 38.85 -19.77
CA LYS A 318 -11.64 39.90 -19.02
C LYS A 318 -10.12 39.77 -19.07
N GLN A 319 -9.60 38.56 -19.27
CA GLN A 319 -8.16 38.27 -19.29
C GLN A 319 -7.81 37.72 -20.68
N LYS A 320 -7.68 38.60 -21.68
CA LYS A 320 -7.32 38.15 -23.02
C LYS A 320 -5.81 38.07 -23.14
N TYR A 321 -5.33 37.15 -23.98
CA TYR A 321 -3.90 37.00 -24.24
C TYR A 321 -3.23 38.29 -24.73
N ASN A 322 -3.98 39.15 -25.44
CA ASN A 322 -3.50 40.45 -25.90
C ASN A 322 -3.38 41.51 -24.78
N ASP A 323 -3.82 41.19 -23.56
CA ASP A 323 -3.67 42.04 -22.38
C ASP A 323 -2.39 41.71 -21.57
N LEU A 324 -1.56 40.77 -22.08
CA LEU A 324 -0.20 40.44 -21.61
C LEU A 324 0.85 41.06 -22.55
#